data_AF-A0A956BZY8-F1
#
_entry.id   AF-A0A956BZY8-F1
#
_cell.length_a   1.000
_cell.length_b   1.000
_cell.length_c   1.000
_cell.angle_alpha   90.00
_cell.angle_beta   90.00
_cell.angle_gamma   90.00
#
_symmetry.space_group_name_H-M   'P 1'
#
loop_
_entity.id
_entity.type
_entity.pdbx_description
1 polymer ?
#
loop_
_entity_poly.entity_id
_entity_poly.type
_entity_poly.pdbx_seq_one_letter_code
_entity_poly.pdbx_strand_id
1 'polypeptide(L)'
;DCVARINQLRGDCQGLPPLDRWVEGEACADAHAEYDSTQEAFHAGFADGICAPAGLAQNECPSWPSEGDVVERCLQDMWDEGPGEDFHKHGHYINMASRKYTKVACGLFRTPDGKVWSVQNFR
;
A
#
# COMPACT_ATOMS: atom_id res chain seq x y z
N ASP A 1 13.10 0.22 -1.35
CA ASP A 1 11.99 -0.73 -1.10
C ASP A 1 10.73 0.05 -0.75
N CYS A 2 9.56 -0.61 -0.71
CA CYS A 2 8.27 0.03 -0.45
C CYS A 2 8.21 0.79 0.89
N VAL A 3 8.63 0.17 2.00
CA VAL A 3 8.58 0.82 3.33
C VAL A 3 9.51 2.03 3.39
N ALA A 4 10.74 1.91 2.88
CA ALA A 4 11.65 3.05 2.85
C ALA A 4 11.12 4.21 2.00
N ARG A 5 10.44 3.92 0.88
CA ARG A 5 9.87 4.96 0.02
C ARG A 5 8.71 5.68 0.69
N ILE A 6 7.79 4.95 1.34
CA ILE A 6 6.72 5.57 2.15
C ILE A 6 7.33 6.47 3.23
N ASN A 7 8.37 6.00 3.91
CA ASN A 7 9.06 6.77 4.95
C ASN A 7 9.82 7.98 4.41
N GLN A 8 10.39 7.89 3.20
CA GLN A 8 10.99 9.02 2.51
C GLN A 8 9.94 10.10 2.24
N LEU A 9 8.78 9.75 1.67
CA LEU A 9 7.69 10.69 1.40
C LEU A 9 7.18 11.34 2.69
N ARG A 10 6.96 10.54 3.73
CA ARG A 10 6.55 11.01 5.06
C ARG A 10 7.55 12.01 5.67
N GLY A 11 8.83 11.68 5.60
CA GLY A 11 9.92 12.50 6.17
C GLY A 11 10.17 13.77 5.36
N ASP A 12 10.44 13.63 4.06
CA ASP A 12 10.92 14.71 3.19
C ASP A 12 9.82 15.74 2.91
N CYS A 13 8.56 15.31 2.76
CA CYS A 13 7.48 16.22 2.40
C CYS A 13 6.74 16.82 3.59
N GLN A 14 6.72 16.16 4.75
CA GLN A 14 5.91 16.59 5.91
C GLN A 14 6.61 16.51 7.27
N GLY A 15 7.84 16.01 7.36
CA GLY A 15 8.51 15.80 8.64
C GLY A 15 7.77 14.83 9.57
N LEU A 16 7.03 13.87 9.01
CA LEU A 16 6.32 12.85 9.78
C LEU A 16 7.28 11.77 10.27
N PRO A 17 7.01 11.15 11.44
CA PRO A 17 7.81 10.04 11.91
C PRO A 17 7.71 8.84 10.94
N PRO A 18 8.77 8.04 10.79
CA PRO A 18 8.73 6.84 9.98
C PRO A 18 7.76 5.81 10.58
N LEU A 19 7.16 5.02 9.71
CA LEU A 19 6.45 3.79 10.06
C LEU A 19 7.46 2.65 10.20
N ASP A 20 7.27 1.79 11.19
CA ASP A 20 8.01 0.53 11.28
C ASP A 20 7.58 -0.43 10.17
N ARG A 21 8.51 -1.25 9.67
CA ARG A 21 8.14 -2.38 8.83
C ARG A 21 7.37 -3.40 9.66
N TRP A 22 6.17 -3.74 9.19
CA TRP A 22 5.32 -4.74 9.83
C TRP A 22 5.51 -6.12 9.19
N VAL A 23 6.57 -6.81 9.55
CA VAL A 23 6.95 -8.11 8.97
C VAL A 23 5.83 -9.16 9.11
N GLU A 24 5.13 -9.19 10.25
CA GLU A 24 4.05 -10.16 10.47
C GLU A 24 2.82 -9.93 9.57
N GLY A 25 2.68 -8.74 8.97
CA GLY A 25 1.59 -8.40 8.06
C GLY A 25 1.92 -8.60 6.57
N GLU A 26 3.19 -8.81 6.20
CA GLU A 26 3.62 -8.86 4.79
C GLU A 26 3.00 -10.04 4.05
N ALA A 27 2.94 -11.23 4.67
CA ALA A 27 2.29 -12.39 4.07
C ALA A 27 0.79 -12.18 3.78
N CYS A 28 0.10 -11.39 4.61
CA CYS A 28 -1.30 -11.04 4.38
C CYS A 28 -1.44 -9.97 3.30
N ALA A 29 -0.48 -9.04 3.18
CA ALA A 29 -0.42 -8.10 2.06
C ALA A 29 -0.15 -8.81 0.72
N ASP A 30 0.72 -9.83 0.68
CA ASP A 30 0.94 -10.67 -0.51
C ASP A 30 -0.35 -11.41 -0.91
N ALA A 31 -1.03 -12.03 0.06
CA ALA A 31 -2.28 -12.73 -0.17
C ALA A 31 -3.38 -11.79 -0.71
N HIS A 32 -3.49 -10.58 -0.17
CA HIS A 32 -4.39 -9.55 -0.72
C HIS A 32 -4.02 -9.21 -2.16
N ALA A 33 -2.73 -8.94 -2.44
CA ALA A 33 -2.29 -8.59 -3.80
C ALA A 33 -2.60 -9.70 -4.83
N GLU A 34 -2.38 -10.97 -4.46
CA GLU A 34 -2.73 -12.11 -5.31
C GLU A 34 -4.24 -12.20 -5.55
N TYR A 35 -5.02 -12.13 -4.48
CA TYR A 35 -6.48 -12.23 -4.53
C TYR A 35 -7.12 -11.10 -5.35
N ASP A 36 -6.72 -9.85 -5.08
CA ASP A 36 -7.23 -8.65 -5.73
C ASP A 36 -6.90 -8.67 -7.24
N SER A 37 -5.67 -9.11 -7.59
CA SER A 37 -5.26 -9.25 -8.98
C SER A 37 -5.98 -10.38 -9.73
N THR A 38 -6.32 -11.47 -9.04
CA THR A 38 -7.02 -12.62 -9.65
C THR A 38 -8.48 -12.30 -9.91
N GLN A 39 -9.09 -11.46 -9.07
CA GLN A 39 -10.47 -11.03 -9.22
C GLN A 39 -10.63 -9.74 -10.04
N GLU A 40 -9.52 -9.09 -10.41
CA GLU A 40 -9.51 -7.75 -11.00
C GLU A 40 -10.33 -6.75 -10.17
N ALA A 41 -10.25 -6.87 -8.84
CA ALA A 41 -11.10 -6.14 -7.90
C ALA A 41 -10.27 -5.52 -6.76
N PHE A 42 -10.39 -4.20 -6.64
CA PHE A 42 -9.71 -3.38 -5.65
C PHE A 42 -10.15 -3.71 -4.22
N HIS A 43 -9.19 -3.91 -3.31
CA HIS A 43 -9.41 -4.19 -1.89
C HIS A 43 -10.26 -5.44 -1.57
N ALA A 44 -10.46 -6.36 -2.51
CA ALA A 44 -11.36 -7.51 -2.34
C ALA A 44 -10.90 -8.42 -1.20
N GLY A 45 -9.61 -8.74 -1.10
CA GLY A 45 -9.04 -9.60 -0.08
C GLY A 45 -9.14 -8.96 1.31
N PHE A 46 -9.00 -7.64 1.38
CA PHE A 46 -9.20 -6.87 2.60
C PHE A 46 -10.67 -6.91 3.05
N ALA A 47 -11.61 -6.71 2.13
CA ALA A 47 -13.04 -6.72 2.42
C ALA A 47 -13.54 -8.13 2.83
N ASP A 48 -13.03 -9.17 2.18
CA ASP A 48 -13.40 -10.56 2.43
C ASP A 48 -12.67 -11.16 3.64
N GLY A 49 -11.65 -10.48 4.17
CA GLY A 49 -10.92 -10.90 5.37
C GLY A 49 -10.18 -12.22 5.18
N ILE A 50 -9.54 -12.41 4.03
CA ILE A 50 -8.98 -13.71 3.61
C ILE A 50 -7.77 -14.17 4.44
N CYS A 51 -7.16 -13.27 5.22
CA CYS A 51 -6.00 -13.56 6.05
C CYS A 51 -5.98 -12.70 7.32
N ALA A 52 -5.11 -13.10 8.25
CA ALA A 52 -4.81 -12.36 9.47
C ALA A 52 -3.32 -12.52 9.84
N PRO A 53 -2.71 -11.53 10.51
CA PRO A 53 -3.30 -10.24 10.89
C PRO A 53 -3.42 -9.27 9.69
N ALA A 54 -4.60 -8.68 9.51
CA ALA A 54 -4.85 -7.67 8.48
C ALA A 54 -4.56 -6.24 8.97
N GLY A 55 -4.38 -5.30 8.04
CA GLY A 55 -4.24 -3.88 8.34
C GLY A 55 -5.55 -3.23 8.81
N LEU A 56 -5.46 -2.01 9.31
CA LEU A 56 -6.59 -1.13 9.63
C LEU A 56 -6.98 -0.23 8.44
N ALA A 57 -6.07 -0.07 7.49
CA ALA A 57 -6.28 0.57 6.20
C ALA A 57 -5.37 -0.05 5.15
N GLN A 58 -5.70 0.19 3.88
CA GLN A 58 -4.99 -0.38 2.75
C GLN A 58 -4.84 0.64 1.62
N ASN A 59 -3.67 0.65 0.99
CA ASN A 59 -3.45 1.21 -0.34
C ASN A 59 -3.06 0.08 -1.30
N GLU A 60 -3.27 0.29 -2.60
CA GLU A 60 -2.89 -0.69 -3.61
C GLU A 60 -2.46 -0.07 -4.96
N CYS A 61 -1.52 -0.74 -5.61
CA CYS A 61 -0.93 -0.41 -6.89
C CYS A 61 -1.26 -1.52 -7.89
N PRO A 62 -2.39 -1.43 -8.62
CA PRO A 62 -2.81 -2.48 -9.54
C PRO A 62 -2.03 -2.45 -10.86
N SER A 63 -1.62 -3.62 -11.33
CA SER A 63 -1.12 -3.86 -12.71
C SER A 63 0.08 -3.02 -13.17
N TRP A 64 1.06 -2.79 -12.30
CA TRP A 64 2.27 -2.03 -12.62
C TRP A 64 3.31 -2.87 -13.40
N PRO A 65 4.18 -2.25 -14.23
CA PRO A 65 5.15 -3.00 -15.04
C PRO A 65 6.22 -3.73 -14.22
N SER A 66 6.58 -3.21 -13.06
CA SER A 66 7.61 -3.77 -12.19
C SER A 66 7.45 -3.31 -10.75
N GLU A 67 8.11 -4.01 -9.82
CA GLU A 67 8.20 -3.56 -8.42
C GLU A 67 8.93 -2.21 -8.31
N GLY A 68 9.92 -1.96 -9.18
CA GLY A 68 10.60 -0.67 -9.25
C GLY A 68 9.64 0.47 -9.62
N ASP A 69 8.73 0.25 -10.58
CA ASP A 69 7.71 1.25 -10.93
C ASP A 69 6.69 1.45 -9.80
N VAL A 70 6.33 0.39 -9.06
CA VAL A 70 5.49 0.54 -7.86
C VAL A 70 6.17 1.49 -6.87
N VAL A 71 7.43 1.24 -6.55
CA VAL A 71 8.18 2.04 -5.57
C VAL A 71 8.37 3.47 -6.05
N GLU A 72 8.87 3.68 -7.26
CA GLU A 72 9.25 5.01 -7.71
C GLU A 72 8.07 5.87 -8.16
N ARG A 73 7.03 5.24 -8.73
CA ARG A 73 5.92 5.95 -9.40
C ARG A 73 4.60 5.77 -8.68
N CYS A 74 4.13 4.54 -8.47
CA CYS A 74 2.82 4.35 -7.84
C CYS A 74 2.72 5.00 -6.46
N LEU A 75 3.72 4.76 -5.59
CA LEU A 75 3.75 5.36 -4.26
C LEU A 75 3.89 6.89 -4.32
N GLN A 76 4.51 7.43 -5.38
CA GLN A 76 4.54 8.88 -5.60
C GLN A 76 3.16 9.40 -6.01
N ASP A 77 2.49 8.75 -6.97
CA ASP A 77 1.16 9.14 -7.44
C ASP A 77 0.14 9.13 -6.28
N MET A 78 0.20 8.11 -5.43
CA MET A 78 -0.60 8.02 -4.19
C MET A 78 -0.36 9.17 -3.23
N TRP A 79 0.89 9.63 -3.12
CA TRP A 79 1.25 10.76 -2.27
C TRP A 79 0.84 12.10 -2.91
N ASP A 80 0.94 12.19 -4.24
CA ASP A 80 0.60 13.38 -5.00
C ASP A 80 -0.91 13.64 -5.08
N GLU A 81 -1.75 12.68 -4.67
CA GLU A 81 -3.15 12.95 -4.32
C GLU A 81 -3.28 14.10 -3.31
N GLY A 82 -2.28 14.26 -2.44
CA GLY A 82 -2.16 15.37 -1.51
C GLY A 82 -3.21 15.39 -0.40
N PRO A 83 -3.14 16.39 0.51
CA PRO A 83 -4.06 16.49 1.63
C PRO A 83 -5.47 16.90 1.19
N GLY A 84 -6.48 16.34 1.86
CA GLY A 84 -7.88 16.73 1.71
C GLY A 84 -8.79 15.89 2.61
N GLU A 85 -10.06 16.30 2.72
CA GLU A 85 -11.06 15.60 3.54
C GLU A 85 -11.82 14.51 2.76
N ASP A 86 -11.85 14.62 1.43
CA ASP A 86 -12.54 13.68 0.54
C ASP A 86 -11.72 12.40 0.38
N PHE A 87 -12.08 11.37 1.14
CA PHE A 87 -11.35 10.09 1.14
C PHE A 87 -11.37 9.40 -0.23
N HIS A 88 -12.36 9.65 -1.09
CA HIS A 88 -12.38 9.08 -2.43
C HIS A 88 -11.33 9.69 -3.36
N LYS A 89 -10.81 10.87 -3.05
CA LYS A 89 -9.79 11.57 -3.84
C LYS A 89 -8.40 11.55 -3.23
N HIS A 90 -8.33 11.46 -1.90
CA HIS A 90 -7.09 11.62 -1.14
C HIS A 90 -6.79 10.40 -0.25
N GLY A 91 -7.55 9.31 -0.39
CA GLY A 91 -7.51 8.17 0.52
C GLY A 91 -6.12 7.57 0.66
N HIS A 92 -5.36 7.47 -0.44
CA HIS A 92 -4.03 6.89 -0.39
C HIS A 92 -3.06 7.78 0.37
N TYR A 93 -3.07 9.08 0.08
CA TYR A 93 -2.28 10.06 0.83
C TYR A 93 -2.67 10.07 2.30
N ILE A 94 -3.98 10.08 2.63
CA ILE A 94 -4.49 10.10 4.00
C ILE A 94 -3.96 8.90 4.79
N ASN A 95 -3.97 7.70 4.18
CA ASN A 95 -3.43 6.50 4.80
C ASN A 95 -1.91 6.62 5.02
N MET A 96 -1.17 7.02 3.98
CA MET A 96 0.30 7.15 4.03
C MET A 96 0.78 8.25 4.99
N ALA A 97 0.06 9.36 5.11
CA ALA A 97 0.40 10.51 5.96
C ALA A 97 -0.19 10.41 7.38
N SER A 98 -1.05 9.42 7.64
CA SER A 98 -1.69 9.24 8.93
C SER A 98 -0.66 9.13 10.07
N ARG A 99 -0.92 9.87 11.16
CA ARG A 99 -0.20 9.73 12.43
C ARG A 99 -0.81 8.67 13.34
N LYS A 100 -1.94 8.08 12.97
CA LYS A 100 -2.60 7.02 13.74
C LYS A 100 -1.91 5.68 13.56
N TYR A 101 -1.37 5.44 12.37
CA TYR A 101 -0.60 4.23 12.06
C TYR A 101 0.85 4.40 12.49
N THR A 102 1.41 3.31 12.97
CA THR A 102 2.79 3.19 13.43
C THR A 102 3.58 2.19 12.60
N LYS A 103 2.91 1.34 11.83
CA LYS A 103 3.55 0.33 10.99
C LYS A 103 2.90 0.21 9.61
N VAL A 104 3.67 -0.32 8.66
CA VAL A 104 3.17 -0.69 7.33
C VAL A 104 3.78 -2.03 6.89
N ALA A 105 2.93 -2.89 6.33
CA ALA A 105 3.32 -4.11 5.64
C ALA A 105 3.14 -3.90 4.15
N CYS A 106 4.17 -4.18 3.36
CA CYS A 106 4.09 -4.14 1.90
C CYS A 106 4.10 -5.57 1.37
N GLY A 107 3.17 -5.87 0.46
CA GLY A 107 3.11 -7.13 -0.26
C GLY A 107 3.00 -6.90 -1.75
N LEU A 108 3.30 -7.93 -2.53
CA LEU A 108 3.17 -7.93 -3.97
C LEU A 108 2.79 -9.30 -4.51
N PHE A 109 2.16 -9.27 -5.67
CA PHE A 109 1.95 -10.44 -6.50
C PHE A 109 2.31 -10.12 -7.95
N ARG A 110 3.06 -11.03 -8.58
CA ARG A 110 3.34 -10.94 -10.02
C ARG A 110 2.31 -11.76 -10.79
N THR A 111 1.49 -11.07 -11.56
CA THR A 111 0.46 -11.70 -12.39
C THR A 111 1.07 -12.53 -13.53
N PRO A 112 0.33 -13.48 -14.13
CA PRO A 112 0.83 -14.32 -15.22
C PRO A 112 1.33 -13.55 -16.45
N ASP A 113 0.80 -12.35 -16.71
CA ASP A 113 1.24 -11.44 -17.79
C ASP A 113 2.46 -10.57 -17.39
N GLY A 114 3.02 -10.82 -16.21
CA GLY A 114 4.26 -10.21 -15.72
C GLY A 114 4.09 -8.87 -15.02
N LYS A 115 2.86 -8.36 -14.88
CA LYS A 115 2.55 -7.16 -14.10
C LYS A 115 2.67 -7.43 -12.60
N VAL A 116 2.68 -6.35 -11.83
CA VAL A 116 2.78 -6.37 -10.38
C VAL A 116 1.56 -5.70 -9.79
N TRP A 117 0.84 -6.43 -8.95
CA TRP A 117 -0.11 -5.86 -8.00
C TRP A 117 0.62 -5.70 -6.67
N SER A 118 0.57 -4.53 -6.04
CA SER A 118 1.19 -4.33 -4.73
C SER A 118 0.19 -3.75 -3.75
N VAL A 119 0.27 -4.18 -2.50
CA VAL A 119 -0.61 -3.79 -1.41
C VAL A 119 0.21 -3.22 -0.26
N GLN A 120 -0.28 -2.17 0.37
CA GLN A 120 0.30 -1.59 1.60
C GLN A 120 -0.76 -1.59 2.70
N ASN A 121 -0.59 -2.48 3.68
CA ASN A 121 -1.48 -2.59 4.84
C ASN A 121 -0.92 -1.76 6.00
N PHE A 122 -1.69 -0.80 6.50
CA PHE A 122 -1.28 0.11 7.59
C PHE A 122 -1.84 -0.34 8.94
N ARG A 123 -1.07 -0.16 10.02
CA ARG A 123 -1.46 -0.53 11.38
C ARG A 123 -1.03 0.47 12.42
#